data_AF-A0A1H3MWY6-F1
#
_entry.id   AF-A0A1H3MWY6-F1
#
_cell.length_a   1.000
_cell.length_b   1.000
_cell.length_c   1.000
_cell.angle_alpha   90.00
_cell.angle_beta   90.00
_cell.angle_gamma   90.00
#
_symmetry.space_group_name_H-M   'P 1'
#
loop_
_entity.id
_entity.type
_entity.pdbx_description
1 polymer ?
#
loop_
_entity_poly.entity_id
_entity_poly.type
_entity_poly.pdbx_seq_one_letter_code
_entity_poly.pdbx_strand_id
1 'polypeptide(L)'
;MNAPLAEAAGTFGVGHIAITAAITAVLALAAAAWRLPRGMLIEQLAVAVLAFAAVLLWRLSANMPQLNNDGLPGFSANDWLAPVLTYITLSGYADLHAPADPRRFAQTRALATIAALIVNVVTI
;
A
#
# COMPACT_ATOMS: atom_id res chain seq x y z
N MET A 1 -9.69 -4.40 -35.82
CA MET A 1 -9.49 -4.94 -34.45
C MET A 1 -8.17 -4.39 -33.92
N ASN A 2 -8.21 -3.33 -33.09
CA ASN A 2 -7.03 -2.66 -32.50
C ASN A 2 -7.00 -2.79 -30.96
N ALA A 3 -7.83 -3.68 -30.39
CA ALA A 3 -8.01 -3.84 -28.96
C ALA A 3 -6.71 -4.05 -28.15
N PRO A 4 -5.73 -4.88 -28.55
CA PRO A 4 -4.61 -5.22 -27.66
C PRO A 4 -3.65 -4.05 -27.40
N LEU A 5 -3.56 -3.08 -28.31
CA LEU A 5 -2.70 -1.90 -28.13
C LEU A 5 -3.35 -0.84 -27.21
N ALA A 6 -4.68 -0.69 -27.27
CA ALA A 6 -5.41 0.21 -26.38
C ALA A 6 -5.51 -0.35 -24.96
N GLU A 7 -5.60 -1.67 -24.81
CA GLU A 7 -5.62 -2.36 -23.51
C GLU A 7 -4.27 -2.24 -22.78
N ALA A 8 -3.16 -2.36 -23.52
CA ALA A 8 -1.81 -2.15 -22.98
C ALA A 8 -1.56 -0.70 -22.55
N ALA A 9 -2.20 0.29 -23.20
CA ALA A 9 -2.01 1.71 -22.89
C ALA A 9 -2.63 2.15 -21.55
N GLY A 10 -3.48 1.32 -20.93
CA GLY A 10 -4.18 1.63 -19.68
C GLY A 10 -3.73 0.84 -18.45
N THR A 11 -2.62 0.10 -18.52
CA THR A 11 -2.11 -0.73 -17.41
C THR A 11 -0.68 -0.39 -17.05
N PHE A 12 -0.33 -0.60 -15.77
CA PHE A 12 1.03 -0.40 -15.29
C PHE A 12 1.84 -1.69 -15.43
N GLY A 13 3.13 -1.56 -15.78
CA GLY A 13 4.03 -2.71 -15.79
C GLY A 13 4.26 -3.27 -14.38
N VAL A 14 4.43 -4.59 -14.27
CA VAL A 14 4.70 -5.27 -12.98
C VAL A 14 5.88 -4.64 -12.23
N GLY A 15 6.92 -4.21 -12.94
CA GLY A 15 8.07 -3.53 -12.34
C GLY A 15 7.70 -2.20 -11.67
N HIS A 16 6.85 -1.38 -12.30
CA HIS A 16 6.36 -0.13 -11.73
C HIS A 16 5.52 -0.38 -10.46
N ILE A 17 4.63 -1.38 -10.52
CA ILE A 17 3.82 -1.80 -9.38
C ILE A 17 4.71 -2.28 -8.22
N ALA A 18 5.72 -3.11 -8.50
CA ALA A 18 6.64 -3.62 -7.49
C ALA A 18 7.47 -2.51 -6.84
N ILE A 19 7.96 -1.54 -7.62
CA ILE A 19 8.69 -0.38 -7.10
C ILE A 19 7.79 0.46 -6.18
N THR A 20 6.55 0.71 -6.57
CA THR A 20 5.57 1.44 -5.76
C THR A 20 5.31 0.76 -4.43
N ALA A 21 5.09 -0.55 -4.45
CA ALA A 21 4.92 -1.36 -3.25
C ALA A 21 6.18 -1.29 -2.37
N ALA A 22 7.38 -1.39 -2.97
CA ALA A 22 8.65 -1.33 -2.25
C ALA A 22 8.88 0.03 -1.58
N ILE A 23 8.60 1.15 -2.26
CA ILE A 23 8.68 2.49 -1.68
C ILE A 23 7.73 2.61 -0.48
N THR A 24 6.48 2.13 -0.64
CA THR A 24 5.51 2.11 0.47
C THR A 24 6.05 1.32 1.67
N ALA A 25 6.63 0.14 1.41
CA ALA A 25 7.20 -0.72 2.45
C ALA A 25 8.35 -0.05 3.20
N VAL A 26 9.26 0.62 2.49
CA VAL A 26 10.39 1.35 3.08
C VAL A 26 9.89 2.49 3.97
N LEU A 27 8.91 3.27 3.51
CA LEU A 27 8.33 4.36 4.30
C LEU A 27 7.57 3.83 5.53
N ALA A 28 6.82 2.74 5.37
CA ALA A 28 6.13 2.08 6.46
C ALA A 28 7.11 1.52 7.51
N LEU A 29 8.22 0.91 7.06
CA LEU A 29 9.31 0.45 7.93
C LEU A 29 9.95 1.62 8.68
N ALA A 30 10.23 2.73 8.00
CA ALA A 30 10.78 3.92 8.63
C ALA A 30 9.85 4.48 9.71
N ALA A 31 8.53 4.54 9.43
CA ALA A 31 7.53 4.92 10.42
C ALA A 31 7.51 3.95 11.62
N ALA A 32 7.60 2.65 11.38
CA ALA A 32 7.63 1.63 12.42
C ALA A 32 8.90 1.73 13.27
N ALA A 33 10.07 1.86 12.65
CA ALA A 33 11.35 2.03 13.32
C ALA A 33 11.41 3.32 14.16
N TRP A 34 10.69 4.37 13.74
CA TRP A 34 10.59 5.62 14.49
C TRP A 34 9.63 5.52 15.69
N ARG A 35 8.46 4.90 15.50
CA ARG A 35 7.40 4.88 16.52
C ARG A 35 7.51 3.72 17.49
N LEU A 36 7.85 2.52 17.02
CA LEU A 36 7.91 1.32 17.84
C LEU A 36 9.25 1.19 18.57
N PRO A 37 9.26 0.61 19.79
CA PRO A 37 10.49 0.24 20.49
C PRO A 37 11.41 -0.64 19.63
N ARG A 38 12.73 -0.47 19.77
CA ARG A 38 13.75 -1.25 19.02
C ARG A 38 13.68 -2.77 19.27
N GLY A 39 13.09 -3.20 20.40
CA GLY A 39 12.86 -4.61 20.69
C GLY A 39 11.70 -5.26 19.93
N MET A 40 10.82 -4.46 19.32
CA MET A 40 9.64 -4.92 18.56
C MET A 40 9.97 -5.12 17.07
N LEU A 41 11.04 -5.87 16.78
CA LEU A 41 11.52 -6.06 15.41
C LEU A 41 10.51 -6.82 14.54
N ILE A 42 9.77 -7.77 15.14
CA ILE A 42 8.77 -8.56 14.43
C ILE A 42 7.65 -7.64 13.94
N GLU A 43 7.15 -6.73 14.78
CA GLU A 43 6.10 -5.79 14.44
C GLU A 43 6.57 -4.74 13.42
N GLN A 44 7.82 -4.27 13.55
CA GLN A 44 8.41 -3.36 12.56
C GLN A 44 8.49 -4.00 11.16
N LEU A 45 8.98 -5.24 11.10
CA LEU A 45 9.05 -6.00 9.84
C LEU A 45 7.65 -6.36 9.33
N ALA A 46 6.73 -6.73 10.21
CA ALA A 46 5.35 -7.03 9.83
C ALA A 46 4.66 -5.82 9.19
N VAL A 47 4.83 -4.62 9.75
CA VAL A 47 4.29 -3.39 9.14
C VAL A 47 4.82 -3.20 7.71
N ALA A 48 6.13 -3.37 7.50
CA ALA A 48 6.73 -3.20 6.18
C ALA A 48 6.25 -4.25 5.17
N VAL A 49 6.27 -5.53 5.55
CA VAL A 49 5.90 -6.66 4.70
C VAL A 49 4.40 -6.63 4.36
N LEU A 50 3.55 -6.33 5.33
CA LEU A 50 2.11 -6.26 5.12
C LEU A 50 1.71 -5.05 4.28
N ALA A 51 2.35 -3.90 4.48
CA ALA A 51 2.13 -2.73 3.61
C ALA A 51 2.58 -3.02 2.18
N PHE A 52 3.75 -3.65 2.00
CA PHE A 52 4.23 -4.12 0.70
C PHE A 52 3.21 -5.03 0.02
N ALA A 53 2.79 -6.08 0.72
CA ALA A 53 1.88 -7.09 0.19
C ALA A 53 0.50 -6.49 -0.15
N ALA A 54 -0.05 -5.64 0.72
CA ALA A 54 -1.33 -4.99 0.49
C ALA A 54 -1.31 -4.15 -0.80
N VAL A 55 -0.28 -3.31 -0.99
CA VAL A 55 -0.15 -2.49 -2.20
C VAL A 55 0.13 -3.35 -3.41
N LEU A 56 1.09 -4.28 -3.34
CA LEU A 56 1.48 -5.12 -4.48
C LEU A 56 0.29 -5.95 -4.98
N LEU A 57 -0.39 -6.66 -4.08
CA LEU A 57 -1.49 -7.55 -4.45
C LEU A 57 -2.68 -6.76 -4.97
N TRP A 58 -3.03 -5.64 -4.33
CA TRP A 58 -4.10 -4.78 -4.83
C TRP A 58 -3.79 -4.28 -6.22
N ARG A 59 -2.62 -3.67 -6.41
CA ARG A 59 -2.20 -3.11 -7.68
C ARG A 59 -2.15 -4.16 -8.77
N LEU A 60 -1.64 -5.37 -8.51
CA LEU A 60 -1.65 -6.45 -9.49
C LEU A 60 -3.08 -6.91 -9.82
N SER A 61 -3.95 -7.03 -8.81
CA SER A 61 -5.33 -7.50 -9.00
C SER A 61 -6.23 -6.51 -9.74
N ALA A 62 -6.01 -5.22 -9.51
CA ALA A 62 -6.82 -4.13 -10.05
C ALA A 62 -6.17 -3.44 -11.26
N ASN A 63 -5.08 -4.00 -11.81
CA ASN A 63 -4.39 -3.44 -12.98
C ASN A 63 -5.14 -3.70 -14.29
N MET A 64 -6.31 -3.08 -14.44
CA MET A 64 -7.12 -3.16 -15.65
C MET A 64 -7.49 -1.75 -16.13
N PRO A 65 -7.57 -1.52 -17.45
CA PRO A 65 -7.81 -0.17 -18.00
C PRO A 65 -9.05 0.53 -17.44
N GLN A 66 -10.11 -0.23 -17.12
CA GLN A 66 -11.38 0.29 -16.61
C GLN A 66 -11.25 0.87 -15.20
N LEU A 67 -10.36 0.31 -14.37
CA LEU A 67 -10.13 0.78 -13.01
C LEU A 67 -9.04 1.86 -12.95
N ASN A 68 -8.11 1.87 -13.90
CA ASN A 68 -7.07 2.90 -13.98
C ASN A 68 -7.58 4.17 -14.69
N ASN A 69 -8.55 4.05 -15.61
CA ASN A 69 -9.16 5.16 -16.34
C ASN A 69 -10.68 5.21 -16.08
N ASP A 70 -11.06 5.24 -14.81
CA ASP A 70 -12.45 5.20 -14.36
C ASP A 70 -13.22 6.54 -14.52
N GLY A 71 -12.58 7.55 -15.13
CA GLY A 71 -13.18 8.85 -15.40
C GLY A 71 -13.15 9.81 -14.21
N LEU A 72 -12.53 9.43 -13.09
CA LEU A 72 -12.30 10.33 -11.97
C LEU A 72 -11.17 11.32 -12.34
N PRO A 73 -11.37 12.64 -12.17
CA PRO A 73 -10.35 13.62 -12.51
C PRO A 73 -9.18 13.55 -11.53
N GLY A 74 -8.00 13.25 -12.06
CA GLY A 74 -6.72 13.31 -11.35
C GLY A 74 -6.29 12.01 -10.67
N PHE A 75 -7.21 11.17 -10.19
CA PHE A 75 -6.89 9.94 -9.47
C PHE A 75 -7.96 8.88 -9.69
N SER A 76 -7.58 7.62 -9.84
CA SER A 76 -8.51 6.51 -10.01
C SER A 76 -8.93 5.88 -8.68
N ALA A 77 -10.08 5.21 -8.66
CA ALA A 77 -10.54 4.41 -7.52
C ALA A 77 -9.52 3.32 -7.15
N ASN A 78 -8.75 2.82 -8.11
CA ASN A 78 -7.65 1.89 -7.87
C ASN A 78 -6.58 2.53 -6.97
N ASP A 79 -6.20 3.79 -7.22
CA ASP A 79 -5.21 4.52 -6.42
C ASP A 79 -5.67 4.73 -4.98
N TRP A 80 -6.95 5.08 -4.81
CA TRP A 80 -7.56 5.33 -3.50
C TRP A 80 -7.72 4.08 -2.64
N LEU A 81 -7.87 2.89 -3.24
CA LEU A 81 -8.09 1.65 -2.48
C LEU A 81 -6.79 1.06 -1.90
N ALA A 82 -5.63 1.34 -2.49
CA ALA A 82 -4.34 0.88 -1.96
C ALA A 82 -4.08 1.30 -0.49
N PRO A 83 -4.23 2.57 -0.08
CA PRO A 83 -4.08 2.97 1.32
C PRO A 83 -5.16 2.38 2.23
N VAL A 84 -6.39 2.21 1.74
CA VAL A 84 -7.49 1.60 2.50
C VAL A 84 -7.15 0.15 2.84
N LEU A 85 -6.72 -0.63 1.85
CA LEU A 85 -6.29 -2.01 2.07
C LEU A 85 -5.08 -2.09 2.99
N THR A 86 -4.12 -1.18 2.86
CA THR A 86 -3.00 -1.08 3.81
C THR A 86 -3.50 -0.91 5.25
N TYR A 87 -4.46 -0.01 5.48
CA TYR A 87 -5.04 0.20 6.81
C TYR A 87 -5.76 -1.05 7.34
N ILE A 88 -6.59 -1.69 6.50
CA ILE A 88 -7.37 -2.88 6.88
C ILE A 88 -6.44 -4.05 7.20
N THR A 89 -5.43 -4.31 6.35
CA THR A 89 -4.46 -5.40 6.55
C THR A 89 -3.70 -5.23 7.86
N LEU A 90 -3.20 -4.02 8.14
CA LEU A 90 -2.50 -3.74 9.40
C LEU A 90 -3.43 -3.75 10.62
N SER A 91 -4.71 -3.45 10.44
CA SER A 91 -5.71 -3.59 11.50
C SER A 91 -5.96 -5.06 11.82
N GLY A 92 -6.21 -5.88 10.80
CA GLY A 92 -6.37 -7.33 10.98
C GLY A 92 -5.14 -7.98 11.60
N TYR A 93 -3.92 -7.56 11.23
CA TYR A 93 -2.71 -8.02 11.91
C TYR A 93 -2.71 -7.69 13.41
N ALA A 94 -3.03 -6.45 13.79
CA ALA A 94 -3.07 -6.05 15.20
C ALA A 94 -4.16 -6.78 16.00
N ASP A 95 -5.29 -7.09 15.36
CA ASP A 95 -6.40 -7.81 15.99
C ASP A 95 -6.06 -9.31 16.18
N LEU A 96 -5.27 -9.89 15.27
CA LEU A 96 -4.80 -11.28 15.36
C LEU A 96 -3.53 -11.44 16.22
N HIS A 97 -2.70 -10.41 16.28
CA HIS A 97 -1.45 -10.36 17.03
C HIS A 97 -1.40 -9.07 17.85
N ALA A 98 -1.96 -9.13 19.06
CA ALA A 98 -2.10 -7.99 19.96
C ALA A 98 -0.73 -7.32 20.20
N PRO A 99 -0.50 -6.08 19.72
CA PRO A 99 0.78 -5.42 19.87
C PRO A 99 1.06 -5.09 21.34
N ALA A 100 2.32 -5.22 21.77
CA ALA A 100 2.73 -4.89 23.13
C ALA A 100 2.45 -3.41 23.50
N ASP A 101 2.47 -2.50 22.52
CA ASP A 101 2.02 -1.11 22.66
C ASP A 101 0.98 -0.77 21.56
N PRO A 102 -0.33 -0.96 21.86
CA PRO A 102 -1.39 -0.74 20.88
C PRO A 102 -1.45 0.70 20.36
N ARG A 103 -1.10 1.70 21.19
CA ARG A 103 -1.18 3.11 20.82
C ARG A 103 -0.10 3.46 19.79
N ARG A 104 1.15 3.05 20.04
CA ARG A 104 2.24 3.28 19.08
C ARG A 104 2.04 2.49 17.80
N PHE A 105 1.48 1.27 17.89
CA PHE A 105 1.12 0.51 16.70
C PHE A 105 0.04 1.21 15.88
N ALA A 106 -1.03 1.70 16.51
CA ALA A 106 -2.08 2.45 15.81
C ALA A 106 -1.55 3.70 15.09
N GLN A 107 -0.61 4.43 15.71
CA GLN A 107 0.06 5.56 15.07
C GLN A 107 0.95 5.12 13.89
N THR A 108 1.69 4.02 14.05
CA THR A 108 2.50 3.43 12.97
C THR A 108 1.62 3.02 11.79
N ARG A 109 0.49 2.37 12.05
CA ARG A 109 -0.51 2.01 11.05
C ARG A 109 -1.02 3.24 10.30
N ALA A 110 -1.41 4.30 11.01
CA ALA A 110 -1.85 5.54 10.39
C ALA A 110 -0.76 6.16 9.50
N LEU A 111 0.49 6.19 9.95
CA LEU A 111 1.62 6.70 9.15
C LEU A 111 1.88 5.84 7.91
N ALA A 112 1.81 4.51 8.02
CA ALA A 112 1.94 3.60 6.89
C ALA A 112 0.81 3.80 5.86
N THR A 113 -0.43 4.01 6.32
CA THR A 113 -1.57 4.36 5.45
C THR A 113 -1.37 5.69 4.75
N ILE A 114 -0.87 6.72 5.45
CA ILE A 114 -0.54 8.02 4.84
C ILE A 114 0.58 7.86 3.80
N ALA A 115 1.62 7.07 4.10
CA ALA A 115 2.67 6.78 3.14
C ALA A 115 2.13 6.07 1.89
N ALA A 116 1.27 5.05 2.07
CA ALA A 116 0.61 4.36 0.96
C ALA A 116 -0.24 5.32 0.14
N LEU A 117 -0.95 6.26 0.78
CA LEU A 117 -1.75 7.28 0.11
C LEU A 117 -0.86 8.18 -0.76
N ILE A 118 0.21 8.74 -0.19
CA ILE A 118 1.13 9.63 -0.92
C ILE A 118 1.74 8.89 -2.11
N VAL A 119 2.24 7.67 -1.90
CA VAL A 119 2.90 6.90 -2.95
C VAL A 119 1.92 6.51 -4.07
N ASN A 120 0.73 6.03 -3.71
CA ASN A 120 -0.22 5.49 -4.70
C ASN A 120 -1.10 6.54 -5.37
N VAL A 121 -1.39 7.66 -4.71
CA VAL A 121 -2.28 8.69 -5.24
C VAL A 121 -1.49 9.86 -5.82
N VAL A 122 -0.38 10.27 -5.20
CA VAL A 122 0.36 11.47 -5.66
C VAL A 122 1.43 11.14 -6.69
N THR A 123 1.96 9.92 -6.69
CA THR A 123 3.18 9.59 -7.46
C THR A 123 2.92 8.74 -8.70
N ILE A 124 1.78 8.06 -8.76
CA ILE A 124 1.34 7.20 -9.88
C ILE A 124 0.40 8.01 -10.76
#